data_AF-A0A3Q2PEX1-F1
#
_entry.id   AF-A0A3Q2PEX1-F1
#
_cell.length_a   1.000
_cell.length_b   1.000
_cell.length_c   1.000
_cell.angle_alpha   90.00
_cell.angle_beta   90.00
_cell.angle_gamma   90.00
#
_symmetry.space_group_name_H-M   'P 1'
#
loop_
_entity.id
_entity.type
_entity.pdbx_description
1 polymer ?
#
loop_
_entity_poly.entity_id
_entity_poly.type
_entity_poly.pdbx_seq_one_letter_code
_entity_poly.pdbx_strand_id
1 'polypeptide(L)'
;MFLTEHFAFRLQVYWWFLESLKVEWEADPLAIRLLSSKVGTAVSLPCTYAAWKYGRLPFCWARESTSAFGCNNQVIQSDGTKVLSSLSWRYSLAGNLATGDASLRISQVQESDSGKYICRVEIPGWFNDQKTENTLYVFPVLHLMVAESLHITR
;
A
#
# COMPACT_ATOMS: atom_id res chain seq x y z
N MET A 1 44.71 -10.04 31.36
CA MET A 1 45.04 -8.60 31.46
C MET A 1 46.11 -8.35 30.40
N PHE A 2 45.91 -7.71 29.24
CA PHE A 2 44.81 -6.95 28.64
C PHE A 2 44.80 -7.29 27.14
N LEU A 3 43.64 -7.66 26.57
CA LEU A 3 43.39 -7.67 25.13
C LEU A 3 42.47 -6.48 24.85
N THR A 4 43.03 -5.27 24.74
CA THR A 4 42.26 -4.03 24.50
C THR A 4 42.95 -3.12 23.49
N GLU A 5 43.28 -3.65 22.31
CA GLU A 5 43.83 -2.85 21.19
C GLU A 5 43.14 -3.21 19.84
N HIS A 6 41.96 -3.83 19.87
CA HIS A 6 41.24 -4.24 18.64
C HIS A 6 39.84 -3.61 18.46
N PHE A 7 39.40 -2.74 19.37
CA PHE A 7 38.03 -2.22 19.37
C PHE A 7 37.88 -0.76 18.90
N ALA A 8 38.95 0.02 18.80
CA ALA A 8 38.85 1.44 18.44
C ALA A 8 38.82 1.73 16.92
N PHE A 9 39.27 0.80 16.06
CA PHE A 9 39.23 0.97 14.59
C PHE A 9 37.96 0.44 13.92
N ARG A 10 37.08 -0.25 14.66
CA ARG A 10 35.88 -0.90 14.13
C ARG A 10 34.61 -0.05 14.19
N LEU A 11 34.67 1.25 14.52
CA LEU A 11 33.47 2.09 14.48
C LEU A 11 33.54 3.14 13.37
N GLN A 12 34.72 3.68 13.04
CA GLN A 12 34.85 4.65 11.97
C GLN A 12 34.53 4.06 10.59
N VAL A 13 34.97 2.82 10.31
CA VAL A 13 34.70 2.17 9.01
C VAL A 13 33.21 1.90 8.81
N TYR A 14 32.46 1.64 9.89
CA TYR A 14 31.01 1.39 9.79
C TYR A 14 30.22 2.66 9.51
N TRP A 15 30.61 3.80 10.09
CA TRP A 15 30.00 5.09 9.75
C TRP A 15 30.24 5.45 8.27
N TRP A 16 31.45 5.24 7.75
CA TRP A 16 31.74 5.40 6.31
C TRP A 16 30.97 4.40 5.43
N PHE A 17 30.75 3.18 5.89
CA PHE A 17 29.99 2.17 5.15
C PHE A 17 28.49 2.51 5.09
N LEU A 18 27.96 3.13 6.14
CA LEU A 18 26.56 3.55 6.21
C LEU A 18 26.26 4.84 5.43
N GLU A 19 27.26 5.69 5.15
CA GLU A 19 27.12 6.87 4.27
C GLU A 19 27.24 6.50 2.77
N SER A 20 28.00 5.46 2.45
CA SER A 20 28.21 4.97 1.08
C SER A 20 27.12 4.00 0.61
N LEU A 21 26.51 3.25 1.53
CA LEU A 21 25.19 2.68 1.34
C LEU A 21 24.18 3.80 1.57
N LYS A 22 23.80 4.54 0.54
CA LYS A 22 22.53 5.27 0.55
C LYS A 22 21.40 4.27 0.75
N VAL A 23 21.20 3.75 1.96
CA VAL A 23 19.98 3.04 2.35
C VAL A 23 18.92 4.11 2.59
N GLU A 24 18.66 4.88 1.55
CA GLU A 24 17.35 5.43 1.32
C GLU A 24 16.45 4.19 1.17
N TRP A 25 15.51 4.06 2.08
CA TRP A 25 14.46 3.06 2.04
C TRP A 25 13.53 3.33 0.85
N GLU A 26 14.03 3.49 -0.37
CA GLU A 26 13.15 3.58 -1.52
C GLU A 26 12.39 2.25 -1.63
N ALA A 27 11.12 2.29 -1.22
CA ALA A 27 10.25 1.13 -1.24
C ALA A 27 10.28 0.55 -2.65
N ASP A 28 10.69 -0.71 -2.76
CA ASP A 28 10.72 -1.43 -4.02
C ASP A 28 9.36 -1.22 -4.74
N PRO A 29 9.32 -0.65 -5.96
CA PRO A 29 8.08 -0.40 -6.69
C PRO A 29 7.25 -1.66 -6.95
N LEU A 30 7.85 -2.85 -6.82
CA LEU A 30 7.21 -4.15 -6.94
C LEU A 30 6.92 -4.81 -5.58
N ALA A 31 7.24 -4.15 -4.46
CA ALA A 31 6.90 -4.66 -3.14
C ALA A 31 5.38 -4.73 -2.97
N ILE A 32 4.87 -5.95 -2.90
CA ILE A 32 3.50 -6.23 -2.47
C ILE A 32 3.31 -5.62 -1.08
N ARG A 33 2.37 -4.69 -0.96
CA ARG A 33 2.04 -4.08 0.33
C ARG A 33 1.03 -4.95 1.06
N LEU A 34 1.39 -5.44 2.24
CA LEU A 34 0.54 -6.26 3.09
C LEU A 34 -0.15 -5.38 4.14
N LEU A 35 -1.48 -5.38 4.16
CA LEU A 35 -2.28 -4.64 5.13
C LEU A 35 -3.15 -5.62 5.92
N SER A 36 -3.34 -5.33 7.20
CA SER A 36 -4.17 -6.11 8.11
C SER A 36 -5.23 -5.22 8.74
N SER A 37 -6.46 -5.73 8.81
CA SER A 37 -7.58 -4.99 9.38
C SER A 37 -8.55 -5.92 10.12
N LYS A 38 -9.38 -5.34 10.98
CA LYS A 38 -10.41 -6.06 11.74
C LYS A 38 -11.77 -5.84 11.09
N VAL A 39 -12.61 -6.88 11.06
CA VAL A 39 -14.00 -6.77 10.59
C VAL A 39 -14.72 -5.57 11.25
N GLY A 40 -15.48 -4.83 10.44
CA GLY A 40 -16.28 -3.66 10.84
C GLY A 40 -15.52 -2.35 10.88
N THR A 41 -14.18 -2.36 10.78
CA THR A 41 -13.37 -1.14 10.75
C THR A 41 -13.29 -0.53 9.35
N ALA A 42 -12.61 0.60 9.20
CA ALA A 42 -12.28 1.18 7.91
C ALA A 42 -10.77 1.10 7.67
N VAL A 43 -10.37 0.74 6.45
CA VAL A 43 -8.95 0.64 6.03
C VAL A 43 -8.71 1.51 4.80
N SER A 44 -7.49 2.02 4.66
CA SER A 44 -7.05 2.76 3.48
C SER A 44 -5.93 1.99 2.78
N LEU A 45 -6.13 1.64 1.51
CA LEU A 45 -5.12 1.00 0.67
C LEU A 45 -4.37 2.10 -0.10
N PRO A 46 -3.04 2.23 0.09
CA PRO A 46 -2.30 3.34 -0.47
C PRO A 46 -2.07 3.19 -1.98
N CYS A 47 -2.24 4.29 -2.71
CA CYS A 47 -1.83 4.41 -4.11
C CYS A 47 -1.46 5.87 -4.42
N THR A 48 -0.21 6.11 -4.83
CA THR A 48 0.31 7.45 -5.11
C THR A 48 1.07 7.47 -6.42
N TYR A 49 0.98 8.57 -7.15
CA TYR A 49 1.70 8.79 -8.40
C TYR A 49 2.30 10.20 -8.47
N ALA A 50 3.25 10.41 -9.37
CA ALA A 50 3.96 11.68 -9.51
C ALA A 50 3.10 12.78 -10.18
N ALA A 51 2.12 13.32 -9.44
CA ALA A 51 1.24 14.39 -9.95
C ALA A 51 1.99 15.67 -10.32
N TRP A 52 3.16 15.94 -9.73
CA TRP A 52 4.03 17.04 -10.14
C TRP A 52 4.52 16.91 -11.59
N LYS A 53 4.61 15.67 -12.10
CA LYS A 53 5.06 15.36 -13.46
C LYS A 53 3.89 15.22 -14.43
N TYR A 54 2.82 14.57 -13.99
CA TYR A 54 1.71 14.15 -14.88
C TYR A 54 0.40 14.92 -14.68
N GLY A 55 0.31 15.78 -13.67
CA GLY A 55 -0.95 16.40 -13.26
C GLY A 55 -1.91 15.38 -12.65
N ARG A 56 -3.21 15.63 -12.74
CA ARG A 56 -4.25 14.66 -12.34
C ARG A 56 -4.44 13.62 -13.44
N LEU A 57 -4.46 12.34 -13.07
CA LEU A 57 -4.61 11.22 -14.00
C LEU A 57 -5.86 10.37 -13.69
N PRO A 58 -6.51 9.80 -14.72
CA PRO A 58 -7.48 8.73 -14.53
C PRO A 58 -6.87 7.55 -13.81
N PHE A 59 -7.68 6.87 -13.00
CA PHE A 59 -7.25 5.66 -12.32
C PHE A 59 -8.43 4.75 -12.04
N CYS A 60 -8.11 3.49 -11.76
CA CYS A 60 -9.08 2.52 -11.27
C CYS A 60 -8.42 1.60 -10.23
N TRP A 61 -9.26 1.08 -9.34
CA TRP A 61 -8.90 -0.04 -8.47
C TRP A 61 -9.59 -1.31 -8.96
N ALA A 62 -8.88 -2.43 -8.96
CA ALA A 62 -9.44 -3.74 -9.28
C ALA A 62 -9.13 -4.77 -8.19
N ARG A 63 -9.98 -5.79 -8.04
CA ARG A 63 -9.62 -7.00 -7.29
C ARG A 63 -8.94 -8.01 -8.19
N GLU A 64 -7.98 -8.76 -7.64
CA GLU A 64 -7.22 -9.85 -8.29
C GLU A 64 -6.34 -9.46 -9.49
N SER A 65 -6.87 -8.82 -10.53
CA SER A 65 -6.13 -8.54 -11.76
C SER A 65 -6.60 -7.28 -12.50
N THR A 66 -5.70 -6.74 -13.33
CA THR A 66 -5.97 -5.68 -14.31
C THR A 66 -5.59 -6.18 -15.69
N SER A 67 -6.26 -5.71 -16.74
CA SER A 67 -5.88 -5.99 -18.13
C SER A 67 -4.99 -4.88 -18.69
N ALA A 68 -4.51 -5.04 -19.92
CA ALA A 68 -3.83 -3.96 -20.64
C ALA A 68 -4.77 -2.80 -21.01
N PHE A 69 -6.09 -3.05 -21.01
CA PHE A 69 -7.10 -2.09 -21.45
C PHE A 69 -7.90 -1.47 -20.29
N GLY A 70 -7.65 -1.87 -19.04
CA GLY A 70 -8.36 -1.32 -17.89
C GLY A 70 -8.47 -2.25 -16.69
N CYS A 71 -9.38 -1.90 -15.78
CA CYS A 71 -9.73 -2.71 -14.62
C CYS A 71 -10.95 -3.58 -14.94
N ASN A 72 -10.78 -4.91 -15.02
CA ASN A 72 -11.88 -5.84 -15.30
C ASN A 72 -12.78 -6.06 -14.07
N ASN A 73 -12.19 -6.21 -12.89
CA ASN A 73 -12.88 -6.44 -11.61
C ASN A 73 -12.92 -5.15 -10.77
N GLN A 74 -13.54 -4.12 -11.33
CA GLN A 74 -13.46 -2.75 -10.83
C GLN A 74 -14.08 -2.58 -9.44
N VAL A 75 -13.35 -1.90 -8.56
CA VAL A 75 -13.76 -1.48 -7.22
C VAL A 75 -14.16 -0.01 -7.23
N ILE A 76 -13.29 0.86 -7.75
CA ILE A 76 -13.61 2.26 -8.07
C ILE A 76 -12.96 2.66 -9.39
N GLN A 77 -13.54 3.64 -10.08
CA GLN A 77 -12.95 4.27 -11.26
C GLN A 77 -13.15 5.78 -11.22
N SER A 78 -12.16 6.49 -11.73
CA SER A 78 -12.10 7.95 -11.76
C SER A 78 -11.54 8.44 -13.08
N ASP A 79 -12.04 9.57 -13.55
CA ASP A 79 -11.46 10.31 -14.69
C ASP A 79 -10.26 11.20 -14.27
N GLY A 80 -9.83 11.12 -13.01
CA GLY A 80 -8.79 11.96 -12.43
C GLY A 80 -9.31 13.26 -11.80
N THR A 81 -10.58 13.59 -11.99
CA THR A 81 -11.24 14.75 -11.36
C THR A 81 -12.30 14.32 -10.36
N LYS A 82 -13.02 13.24 -10.64
CA LYS A 82 -14.08 12.69 -9.78
C LYS A 82 -14.17 11.18 -9.94
N VAL A 83 -14.70 10.53 -8.91
CA VAL A 83 -15.08 9.12 -8.99
C VAL A 83 -16.29 8.98 -9.93
N LEU A 84 -16.15 8.17 -10.96
CA LEU A 84 -17.19 7.86 -11.94
C LEU A 84 -18.08 6.72 -11.49
N SER A 85 -17.50 5.71 -10.83
CA SER A 85 -18.24 4.55 -10.33
C SER A 85 -17.54 3.89 -9.15
N SER A 86 -18.33 3.18 -8.36
CA SER A 86 -17.89 2.40 -7.21
C SER A 86 -18.72 1.12 -7.11
N LEU A 87 -18.06 0.00 -6.80
CA LEU A 87 -18.67 -1.32 -6.67
C LEU A 87 -19.67 -1.39 -5.51
N SER A 88 -19.46 -0.56 -4.48
CA SER A 88 -20.28 -0.51 -3.28
C SER A 88 -20.06 0.82 -2.57
N TRP A 89 -21.07 1.30 -1.84
CA TRP A 89 -20.96 2.49 -1.00
C TRP A 89 -19.79 2.43 0.00
N ARG A 90 -19.33 1.22 0.36
CA ARG A 90 -18.19 1.01 1.25
C ARG A 90 -16.86 1.46 0.64
N TYR A 91 -16.75 1.48 -0.68
CA TYR A 91 -15.56 1.84 -1.43
C TYR A 91 -15.59 3.32 -1.84
N SER A 92 -14.58 4.08 -1.43
CA SER A 92 -14.49 5.52 -1.69
C SER A 92 -13.05 5.97 -1.91
N LEU A 93 -12.86 7.12 -2.58
CA LEU A 93 -11.55 7.77 -2.68
C LEU A 93 -11.16 8.36 -1.32
N ALA A 94 -10.01 7.95 -0.80
CA ALA A 94 -9.44 8.48 0.44
C ALA A 94 -8.52 9.68 0.22
N GLY A 95 -7.80 9.66 -0.90
CA GLY A 95 -6.72 10.59 -1.21
C GLY A 95 -7.14 11.87 -1.93
N ASN A 96 -6.17 12.78 -2.07
CA ASN A 96 -6.31 13.99 -2.87
C ASN A 96 -5.62 13.86 -4.23
N LEU A 97 -6.41 13.85 -5.31
CA LEU A 97 -5.89 13.73 -6.67
C LEU A 97 -5.00 14.91 -7.08
N ALA A 98 -5.18 16.09 -6.47
CA ALA A 98 -4.31 17.24 -6.73
C ALA A 98 -2.84 16.97 -6.38
N THR A 99 -2.60 16.12 -5.38
CA THR A 99 -1.27 15.73 -4.89
C THR A 99 -0.87 14.33 -5.36
N GLY A 100 -1.64 13.73 -6.28
CA GLY A 100 -1.36 12.40 -6.81
C GLY A 100 -1.71 11.25 -5.89
N ASP A 101 -2.61 11.46 -4.92
CA ASP A 101 -3.05 10.42 -4.00
C ASP A 101 -4.40 9.84 -4.43
N ALA A 102 -4.35 8.61 -4.95
CA ALA A 102 -5.49 7.82 -5.43
C ALA A 102 -5.85 6.67 -4.47
N SER A 103 -5.50 6.80 -3.19
CA SER A 103 -5.73 5.77 -2.17
C SER A 103 -7.21 5.39 -2.03
N LEU A 104 -7.49 4.10 -1.90
CA LEU A 104 -8.83 3.54 -1.73
C LEU A 104 -9.17 3.44 -0.24
N ARG A 105 -10.32 3.95 0.19
CA ARG A 105 -10.92 3.66 1.49
C ARG A 105 -11.98 2.59 1.36
N ILE A 106 -11.88 1.55 2.19
CA ILE A 106 -12.90 0.52 2.37
C ILE A 106 -13.49 0.70 3.77
N SER A 107 -14.77 1.06 3.84
CA SER A 107 -15.51 1.21 5.10
C SER A 107 -16.19 -0.10 5.49
N GLN A 108 -16.31 -0.36 6.79
CA GLN A 108 -16.93 -1.57 7.34
C GLN A 108 -16.40 -2.84 6.65
N VAL A 109 -15.10 -3.06 6.74
CA VAL A 109 -14.44 -4.20 6.10
C VAL A 109 -15.03 -5.52 6.60
N GLN A 110 -15.14 -6.49 5.70
CA GLN A 110 -15.66 -7.83 5.95
C GLN A 110 -14.57 -8.86 5.63
N GLU A 111 -14.69 -10.09 6.13
CA GLU A 111 -13.71 -11.15 5.84
C GLU A 111 -13.53 -11.39 4.32
N SER A 112 -14.63 -11.25 3.56
CA SER A 112 -14.65 -11.34 2.09
C SER A 112 -13.95 -10.19 1.37
N ASP A 113 -13.62 -9.10 2.09
CA ASP A 113 -12.77 -8.03 1.58
C ASP A 113 -11.28 -8.40 1.64
N SER A 114 -10.91 -9.52 2.27
CA SER A 114 -9.55 -10.03 2.15
C SER A 114 -9.22 -10.37 0.70
N GLY A 115 -7.97 -10.17 0.30
CA GLY A 115 -7.48 -10.47 -1.04
C GLY A 115 -6.66 -9.34 -1.65
N LYS A 116 -6.33 -9.51 -2.93
CA LYS A 116 -5.47 -8.58 -3.66
C LYS A 116 -6.27 -7.45 -4.31
N TYR A 117 -5.76 -6.24 -4.16
CA TYR A 117 -6.26 -5.00 -4.76
C TYR A 117 -5.15 -4.35 -5.56
N ILE A 118 -5.43 -4.00 -6.81
CA ILE A 118 -4.48 -3.36 -7.71
C ILE A 118 -5.02 -1.97 -8.06
N CYS A 119 -4.24 -0.95 -7.73
CA CYS A 119 -4.44 0.40 -8.25
C CYS A 119 -3.75 0.50 -9.61
N ARG A 120 -4.45 0.95 -10.65
CA ARG A 120 -3.90 1.25 -11.97
C ARG A 120 -4.12 2.73 -12.25
N VAL A 121 -3.04 3.49 -12.42
CA VAL A 121 -3.05 4.90 -12.82
C VAL A 121 -2.66 4.99 -14.29
N GLU A 122 -3.48 5.67 -15.08
CA GLU A 122 -3.34 5.76 -16.53
C GLU A 122 -2.32 6.86 -16.90
N ILE A 123 -1.06 6.48 -17.02
CA ILE A 123 0.00 7.39 -17.46
C ILE A 123 -0.04 7.45 -19.00
N PRO A 124 -0.06 8.65 -19.61
CA PRO A 124 -0.07 8.78 -21.06
C PRO A 124 1.06 7.99 -21.76
N GLY A 125 0.69 7.32 -22.86
CA GLY A 125 1.58 6.48 -23.67
C GLY A 125 1.23 4.99 -23.58
N TRP A 126 1.82 4.19 -24.46
CA TRP A 126 1.50 2.77 -24.57
C TRP A 126 2.17 1.99 -23.44
N PHE A 127 1.39 1.20 -22.69
CA PHE A 127 1.87 0.32 -21.61
C PHE A 127 2.59 1.03 -20.45
N ASN A 128 2.32 2.32 -20.23
CA ASN A 128 2.99 3.12 -19.19
C ASN A 128 2.26 3.13 -17.85
N ASP A 129 1.13 2.43 -17.72
CA ASP A 129 0.30 2.49 -16.53
C ASP A 129 1.10 2.12 -15.28
N GLN A 130 1.03 2.99 -14.27
CA GLN A 130 1.58 2.66 -12.96
C GLN A 130 0.60 1.73 -12.26
N LYS A 131 1.10 0.56 -11.82
CA LYS A 131 0.33 -0.43 -11.06
C LYS A 131 0.90 -0.54 -9.65
N THR A 132 0.04 -0.44 -8.64
CA THR A 132 0.41 -0.65 -7.23
C THR A 132 -0.44 -1.77 -6.65
N GLU A 133 0.22 -2.83 -6.17
CA GLU A 133 -0.47 -3.99 -5.59
C GLU A 133 -0.50 -3.91 -4.05
N ASN A 134 -1.69 -4.15 -3.50
CA ASN A 134 -1.94 -4.20 -2.07
C ASN A 134 -2.71 -5.47 -1.74
N THR A 135 -2.28 -6.21 -0.72
CA THR A 135 -2.97 -7.40 -0.22
C THR A 135 -3.55 -7.08 1.15
N LEU A 136 -4.87 -7.19 1.28
CA LEU A 136 -5.59 -6.96 2.52
C LEU A 136 -5.93 -8.30 3.20
N TYR A 137 -5.65 -8.40 4.49
CA TYR A 137 -6.13 -9.47 5.36
C TYR A 137 -7.12 -8.89 6.37
N VAL A 138 -8.33 -9.44 6.41
CA VAL A 138 -9.36 -9.02 7.36
C VAL A 138 -9.62 -10.15 8.35
N PHE A 139 -9.37 -9.87 9.63
CA PHE A 139 -9.53 -10.85 10.71
C PHE A 139 -10.87 -10.67 11.44
N PRO A 140 -11.54 -11.77 11.83
CA PRO A 140 -12.73 -11.69 12.66
C PRO A 140 -12.41 -11.11 14.03
N VAL A 141 -13.42 -10.49 14.66
CA VAL A 141 -13.29 -9.87 15.99
C VAL A 141 -12.81 -10.87 17.05
N LEU A 142 -13.29 -12.11 16.96
CA LEU A 142 -12.94 -13.17 17.90
C LEU A 142 -11.45 -13.57 17.84
N HIS A 143 -10.81 -13.50 16.67
CA HIS A 143 -9.41 -13.89 16.51
C HIS A 143 -8.46 -13.00 17.32
N LEU A 144 -8.73 -11.69 17.38
CA LEU A 144 -7.94 -10.75 18.18
C LEU A 144 -8.14 -10.94 19.69
N MET A 145 -9.37 -11.26 20.12
CA MET A 145 -9.65 -11.52 21.54
C MET A 145 -8.92 -12.76 22.06
N VAL A 146 -8.63 -13.75 21.22
CA VAL A 146 -7.83 -14.93 21.58
C VAL A 146 -6.33 -14.62 21.68
N ALA A 147 -5.80 -13.75 20.81
CA ALA A 147 -4.37 -13.38 20.85
C ALA A 147 -4.01 -12.54 22.10
N GLU A 148 -4.91 -11.64 22.53
CA GLU A 148 -4.71 -10.82 23.73
C GLU A 148 -4.92 -11.61 25.04
N SER A 149 -5.74 -12.67 25.02
CA SER A 149 -6.01 -13.49 26.22
C SER A 149 -4.94 -14.56 26.51
N LEU A 150 -4.02 -14.84 25.57
CA LEU A 150 -2.93 -15.81 25.77
C LEU A 150 -1.74 -15.29 26.59
N HIS A 151 -1.75 -14.03 27.04
CA HIS A 151 -0.70 -13.46 27.89
C HIS A 151 -1.03 -13.43 29.40
N ILE A 152 -2.15 -14.02 29.83
CA ILE A 152 -2.54 -14.07 31.26
C ILE A 152 -2.80 -15.51 31.69
N THR A 153 -1.80 -16.36 31.62
CA THR A 153 -1.66 -17.54 32.51
C THR A 153 -0.23 -18.05 32.43
N ARG A 154 0.66 -17.49 33.26
CA ARG A 154 1.71 -18.28 33.93
C ARG A 154 2.26 -17.54 35.13
#